data_AF-A0A4Q7R7B4-F1
#
_entry.id   AF-A0A4Q7R7B4-F1
#
_cell.length_a   1.000
_cell.length_b   1.000
_cell.length_c   1.000
_cell.angle_alpha   90.00
_cell.angle_beta   90.00
_cell.angle_gamma   90.00
#
_symmetry.space_group_name_H-M   'P 1'
#
loop_
_entity.id
_entity.type
_entity.pdbx_description
1 polymer ?
#
loop_
_entity_poly.entity_id
_entity_poly.type
_entity_poly.pdbx_seq_one_letter_code
_entity_poly.pdbx_strand_id
1 'polypeptide(L)' 'MNAQHRMVIEADNGAEVLFVCPHEGCGRRLVLKRSGGLVVLDRGDFFALHSGGRGVEVWADIAS' A
#
# COMPACT_ATOMS: atom_id res chain seq x y z
N MET A 1 -6.79 -11.60 16.78
CA MET A 1 -5.57 -11.71 15.95
C MET A 1 -5.74 -10.76 14.78
N ASN A 2 -4.90 -9.74 14.64
CA ASN A 2 -4.90 -8.91 13.43
C ASN A 2 -4.33 -9.77 12.30
N ALA A 3 -5.18 -10.16 11.34
CA ALA A 3 -4.72 -10.87 10.16
C ALA A 3 -3.80 -9.93 9.37
N GLN A 4 -2.51 -10.26 9.30
CA GLN A 4 -1.56 -9.55 8.47
C GLN A 4 -1.67 -10.12 7.06
N HIS A 5 -2.08 -9.27 6.11
CA HIS A 5 -2.15 -9.63 4.70
C HIS A 5 -0.91 -9.15 3.96
N ARG A 6 -0.27 -10.05 3.22
CA ARG A 6 0.82 -9.71 2.31
C ARG A 6 0.24 -8.99 1.08
N MET A 7 0.76 -7.81 0.77
CA MET A 7 0.36 -7.06 -0.42
C MET A 7 1.28 -7.38 -1.60
N VAL A 8 0.78 -7.21 -2.81
CA VAL A 8 1.51 -7.40 -4.07
C VAL A 8 1.57 -6.09 -4.84
N ILE A 9 2.63 -5.88 -5.63
CA ILE A 9 2.75 -4.72 -6.51
C ILE A 9 1.81 -4.91 -7.70
N GLU A 10 0.91 -3.96 -7.93
CA GLU A 10 0.05 -3.92 -9.11
C GLU A 10 0.62 -2.97 -10.17
N ALA A 11 1.24 -1.86 -9.76
CA ALA A 11 1.85 -0.90 -10.68
C ALA A 11 3.05 -0.16 -10.04
N ASP A 12 4.03 0.21 -10.86
CA ASP A 12 5.17 1.06 -10.50
C ASP A 12 5.45 2.03 -11.66
N ASN A 13 5.43 3.34 -11.38
CA ASN A 13 5.72 4.37 -12.38
C ASN A 13 7.11 5.01 -12.20
N GLY A 14 7.95 4.45 -11.35
CA GLY A 14 9.28 4.96 -11.00
C GLY A 14 9.29 6.01 -9.90
N ALA A 15 8.18 6.70 -9.63
CA ALA A 15 8.04 7.65 -8.53
C ALA A 15 7.15 7.11 -7.40
N GLU A 16 6.12 6.35 -7.77
CA GLU A 16 5.08 5.81 -6.91
C GLU A 16 4.86 4.33 -7.22
N VAL A 17 4.67 3.54 -6.16
CA VAL A 17 4.37 2.11 -6.24
C VAL A 17 2.99 1.84 -5.65
N LEU A 18 2.12 1.22 -6.43
CA LEU A 18 0.81 0.75 -5.99
C LEU A 18 0.91 -0.70 -5.50
N PHE A 19 0.57 -0.91 -4.24
CA PHE A 19 0.36 -2.23 -3.66
C PHE A 19 -1.13 -2.50 -3.48
N VAL A 20 -1.55 -3.74 -3.73
CA VAL A 20 -2.90 -4.22 -3.47
C VAL A 20 -2.90 -5.49 -2.64
N CYS A 21 -3.93 -5.64 -1.82
CA CYS A 21 -4.16 -6.87 -1.07
C CYS A 21 -4.91 -7.89 -1.96
N PRO A 22 -4.35 -9.08 -2.24
CA PRO A 22 -5.00 -10.07 -3.09
C PRO A 22 -6.12 -10.85 -2.38
N HIS A 23 -6.21 -10.77 -1.05
CA HIS A 23 -7.25 -11.46 -0.29
C HIS A 23 -8.65 -10.92 -0.62
N GLU A 24 -9.53 -11.83 -1.05
CA GLU A 24 -10.93 -11.56 -1.33
C GLU A 24 -11.62 -10.89 -0.12
N GLY A 25 -12.38 -9.83 -0.37
CA GLY A 25 -13.07 -9.05 0.67
C GLY A 25 -12.20 -8.06 1.47
N CYS A 26 -10.87 -8.05 1.29
CA CYS A 26 -10.00 -7.07 1.96
C CYS A 26 -10.06 -5.70 1.27
N GLY A 27 -9.81 -5.66 -0.05
CA GLY A 27 -9.93 -4.46 -0.90
C GLY A 27 -8.90 -3.34 -0.67
N ARG A 28 -8.01 -3.47 0.32
CA ARG A 28 -7.02 -2.42 0.66
C ARG A 28 -6.00 -2.22 -0.45
N ARG A 29 -5.71 -0.94 -0.72
CA ARG A 29 -4.64 -0.51 -1.62
C ARG A 29 -3.75 0.53 -0.94
N LEU A 30 -2.51 0.62 -1.39
CA LEU A 30 -1.48 1.46 -0.81
C LEU A 30 -0.63 2.06 -1.92
N VAL A 31 -0.45 3.38 -1.91
CA VAL A 31 0.50 4.05 -2.79
C VAL A 31 1.68 4.53 -1.96
N LEU A 32 2.86 3.98 -2.24
CA LEU A 32 4.12 4.43 -1.66
C LEU A 32 4.78 5.42 -2.61
N LYS A 33 5.08 6.63 -2.14
CA LYS A 33 5.87 7.62 -2.85
C LYS A 33 7.33 7.45 -2.47
N ARG A 34 8.21 7.22 -3.44
CA ARG A 34 9.66 7.07 -3.22
C ARG A 34 10.30 8.33 -2.63
N SER A 35 9.63 9.49 -2.73
CA SER A 35 9.99 10.73 -2.05
C SER A 35 9.72 10.73 -0.53
N GLY A 36 9.19 9.65 0.03
CA GLY A 36 9.01 9.48 1.48
C GLY A 36 7.58 9.74 1.99
N GLY A 37 6.57 9.41 1.18
CA GLY A 37 5.16 9.56 1.54
C GLY A 37 4.34 8.30 1.29
N LEU A 38 3.20 8.19 1.97
CA LEU A 38 2.29 7.04 1.85
C LEU A 38 0.84 7.51 1.75
N VAL A 39 0.06 6.86 0.90
CA VAL A 39 -1.40 7.01 0.83
C VAL A 39 -2.05 5.64 0.97
N VAL A 40 -2.92 5.47 1.96
CA VAL A 40 -3.75 4.26 2.11
C VAL A 40 -5.12 4.54 1.48
N LEU A 41 -5.54 3.65 0.60
CA LEU A 41 -6.88 3.63 0.03
C LEU A 41 -7.62 2.46 0.68
N ASP A 42 -8.51 2.76 1.64
CA ASP A 42 -9.30 1.71 2.28
C ASP A 42 -10.39 1.24 1.33
N ARG A 43 -10.27 0.01 0.82
CA ARG A 43 -11.26 -0.62 -0.07
C ARG A 43 -11.58 0.15 -1.35
N GLY A 44 -10.70 1.05 -1.79
CA GLY A 44 -10.96 1.91 -2.94
C GLY A 44 -11.91 3.07 -2.68
N ASP A 45 -12.18 3.39 -1.41
CA ASP A 45 -12.81 4.65 -1.04
C ASP A 45 -11.78 5.78 -1.16
N PHE A 46 -11.86 6.53 -2.25
CA PHE A 46 -11.01 7.69 -2.51
C PHE A 46 -11.31 8.87 -1.59
N PHE A 47 -12.42 8.85 -0.84
CA PHE A 47 -12.79 9.89 0.11
C PHE A 47 -12.26 9.60 1.53
N ALA A 48 -11.95 8.33 1.85
CA ALA A 48 -11.30 7.91 3.10
C ALA A 48 -9.75 7.95 2.99
N LEU A 49 -9.21 9.08 2.55
CA LEU A 49 -7.79 9.22 2.22
C LEU A 49 -6.95 9.40 3.50
N HIS A 50 -6.20 8.37 3.89
CA HIS A 50 -5.24 8.44 5.00
C HIS A 50 -3.84 8.64 4.42
N SER A 51 -3.20 9.78 4.71
CA SER A 51 -1.84 10.10 4.25
C SER A 51 -0.91 10.42 5.43
N GLY A 52 0.37 10.07 5.29
CA GLY A 52 1.41 10.33 6.30
C GLY A 52 2.82 10.32 5.71
N GLY A 53 3.79 10.95 6.40
CA GLY A 53 5.18 10.97 5.92
C GLY A 53 6.23 11.68 6.81
N ARG A 54 7.10 10.87 7.45
CA ARG A 54 8.58 10.95 7.58
C ARG A 54 9.04 9.70 8.35
N GLY A 55 10.11 9.01 7.93
CA GLY A 55 10.63 7.80 8.62
C GLY A 55 9.76 6.54 8.47
N VAL A 56 9.02 6.42 7.37
CA VAL A 56 8.14 5.25 7.11
C VAL A 56 9.01 4.05 6.75
N GLU A 57 9.02 3.03 7.60
CA GLU A 57 9.67 1.74 7.35
C GLU A 57 8.62 0.78 6.76
N VAL A 58 8.82 0.39 5.50
CA VAL A 58 7.93 -0.53 4.78
C VAL A 58 8.64 -1.86 4.61
N TRP A 59 8.11 -2.90 5.26
CA TRP A 59 8.58 -4.27 5.10
C TRP A 59 7.75 -4.95 4.01
N ALA A 60 8.30 -5.01 2.80
CA ALA A 60 7.76 -5.79 1.69
C ALA A 60 8.77 -6.88 1.34
N ASP A 61 8.56 -8.09 1.84
CA ASP A 61 9.36 -9.23 1.40
C ASP A 61 9.01 -9.53 -0.06
N ILE A 62 9.89 -9.22 -0.99
CA ILE A 62 9.74 -9.60 -2.39
C ILE A 62 10.22 -11.05 -2.49
N ALA A 63 9.29 -12.00 -2.65
CA ALA A 63 9.68 -13.37 -3.00
C ALA A 63 10.21 -13.35 -4.44
N SER A 64 11.48 -13.71 -4.59
CA SER A 64 12.19 -13.91 -5.87
C SER A 64 11.61 -15.07 -6.66
#